data_AF-A0A7C3N451-F1
#
_entry.id   AF-A0A7C3N451-F1
#
_cell.length_a   1.000
_cell.length_b   1.000
_cell.length_c   1.000
_cell.angle_alpha   90.00
_cell.angle_beta   90.00
_cell.angle_gamma   90.00
#
_symmetry.space_group_name_H-M   'P 1'
#
loop_
_entity.id
_entity.type
_entity.pdbx_description
1 polymer ?
#
loop_
_entity_poly.entity_id
_entity_poly.type
_entity_poly.pdbx_seq_one_letter_code
_entity_poly.pdbx_strand_id
1 'polypeptide(L)'
;MRSLKQNRRGQLVIIAALIILILMFALVLSISRINLSIQELEYEPVQEIVLGITSDFDRCLTYALSLATHKYNATGGSLEEASRVGNEFVMKWIDATLNSYSNLGLNVTILNPQSGATDIAWLMDWDSRVGVSCVFAEFRLDVDAYGFKGWMSRSLTAVFLNIMRDLIDINRRIVTVEFQIMERKSGSFEPISNLAIEDLRLTLDLTLGGKIPVNIASLTYQGNGIYIINGSYIPKDNIQPAEGVTLSVITPDNNILVSASTSGDEWRNIFLAEDGLVTEAPYIPHGNMFLNPTLSHGQPSRIAVSGNTTRDITLSKTINGTLWLTSASKSVQLNVTIGFTYNSIDYVIGYNIITVTPKVLQPYHLVFNAAQGNYPGDYSLCIPKGSKIFMDITLIQSNPPGAGSIFLYFGYNQKGASYLSSITLY
;
A
#
# COMPACT_ATOMS: atom_id res chain seq x y z
N MET A 1 82.62 -36.98 -36.42
CA MET A 1 81.20 -36.56 -36.38
C MET A 1 80.39 -37.69 -35.74
N ARG A 2 79.87 -37.49 -34.51
CA ARG A 2 79.08 -38.50 -33.79
C ARG A 2 77.64 -38.50 -34.30
N SER A 3 77.19 -39.64 -34.83
CA SER A 3 75.79 -39.84 -35.23
C SER A 3 74.89 -39.92 -33.98
N LEU A 4 73.96 -39.00 -33.85
CA LEU A 4 72.85 -39.11 -32.89
C LEU A 4 72.00 -40.33 -33.26
N LYS A 5 72.13 -41.41 -32.49
CA LYS A 5 71.21 -42.56 -32.55
C LYS A 5 69.80 -42.06 -32.24
N GLN A 6 68.94 -41.96 -33.26
CA GLN A 6 67.53 -41.64 -33.10
C GLN A 6 66.82 -42.75 -32.32
N ASN A 7 66.46 -42.47 -31.07
CA ASN A 7 65.72 -43.38 -30.21
C ASN A 7 64.20 -43.26 -30.47
N ARG A 8 63.76 -43.76 -31.63
CA ARG A 8 62.38 -43.59 -32.15
C ARG A 8 61.28 -44.23 -31.29
N ARG A 9 61.63 -45.20 -30.43
CA ARG A 9 60.65 -45.88 -29.55
C ARG A 9 60.18 -45.01 -28.38
N GLY A 10 61.05 -44.15 -27.83
CA GLY A 10 60.67 -43.23 -26.76
C GLY A 10 59.81 -42.05 -27.22
N GLN A 11 60.09 -41.53 -28.43
CA GLN A 11 59.28 -40.45 -29.04
C GLN A 11 57.85 -40.90 -29.35
N LEU A 12 57.65 -42.15 -29.78
CA LEU A 12 56.30 -42.70 -30.02
C LEU A 12 55.46 -42.75 -28.75
N VAL A 13 56.06 -43.13 -27.61
CA VAL A 13 55.37 -43.16 -26.31
C VAL A 13 54.99 -41.75 -25.86
N ILE A 14 55.87 -40.77 -26.05
CA ILE A 14 55.59 -39.36 -25.72
C ILE A 14 54.47 -38.80 -26.61
N ILE A 15 54.51 -39.06 -27.92
CA ILE A 15 53.47 -38.61 -28.86
C ILE A 15 52.12 -39.26 -28.51
N ALA A 16 52.10 -40.56 -28.22
CA ALA A 16 50.88 -41.27 -27.82
C ALA A 16 50.29 -40.70 -26.51
N ALA A 17 51.15 -40.44 -25.50
CA ALA A 17 50.72 -39.83 -24.25
C ALA A 17 50.16 -38.40 -24.46
N LEU A 18 50.77 -37.61 -25.35
CA LEU A 18 50.30 -36.27 -25.67
C LEU A 18 48.93 -36.29 -26.38
N ILE A 19 48.75 -37.23 -27.31
CA ILE A 19 47.47 -37.41 -28.02
C ILE A 19 46.36 -37.82 -27.04
N ILE A 20 46.65 -38.76 -26.13
CA ILE A 20 45.70 -39.19 -25.08
C ILE A 20 45.34 -38.02 -24.16
N LEU A 21 46.32 -37.20 -23.78
CA LEU A 21 46.09 -36.03 -22.93
C LEU A 21 45.19 -35.00 -23.64
N ILE A 22 45.45 -34.71 -24.92
CA ILE A 22 44.63 -33.79 -25.72
C ILE A 22 43.20 -34.33 -25.88
N LEU A 23 43.05 -35.64 -26.13
CA LEU A 23 41.75 -36.30 -26.22
C LEU A 23 40.96 -36.22 -24.91
N MET A 24 41.61 -36.47 -23.76
CA MET A 24 40.97 -36.30 -22.46
C MET A 24 40.57 -34.85 -22.21
N PHE A 25 41.43 -33.88 -22.54
CA PHE A 25 41.10 -32.47 -22.38
C PHE A 25 39.91 -32.05 -23.25
N ALA A 26 39.85 -32.53 -24.49
CA ALA A 26 38.72 -32.29 -25.39
C ALA A 26 37.42 -32.91 -24.85
N LEU A 27 37.49 -34.12 -24.28
CA LEU A 27 36.35 -34.80 -23.67
C LEU A 27 35.82 -34.05 -22.45
N VAL A 28 36.72 -33.62 -21.55
CA VAL A 28 36.36 -32.82 -20.37
C VAL A 28 35.74 -31.48 -20.77
N LEU A 29 36.30 -30.78 -21.77
CA LEU A 29 35.73 -29.53 -22.27
C LEU A 29 34.36 -29.73 -22.92
N SER A 30 34.17 -30.83 -23.65
CA SER A 30 32.89 -31.17 -24.27
C SER A 30 31.81 -31.45 -23.22
N ILE A 31 32.14 -32.29 -22.21
CA ILE A 31 31.24 -32.57 -21.08
C ILE A 31 30.90 -31.28 -20.32
N SER A 32 31.90 -30.42 -20.08
CA SER A 32 31.69 -29.14 -19.41
C SER A 32 30.76 -28.22 -20.19
N ARG A 33 30.88 -28.16 -21.52
CA ARG A 33 29.98 -27.36 -22.36
C ARG A 33 28.56 -27.92 -22.36
N ILE A 34 28.41 -29.25 -22.47
CA ILE A 34 27.10 -29.89 -22.43
C ILE A 34 26.40 -29.62 -21.09
N ASN A 35 27.12 -29.73 -19.96
CA ASN A 35 26.56 -29.41 -18.65
C ASN A 35 26.15 -27.95 -18.52
N LEU A 36 26.96 -27.00 -19.02
CA LEU A 36 26.61 -25.59 -19.02
C LEU A 36 25.37 -25.31 -19.87
N SER A 37 25.29 -25.89 -21.07
CA SER A 37 24.12 -25.74 -21.94
C SER A 37 22.87 -26.40 -21.37
N ILE A 38 22.98 -27.54 -20.66
CA ILE A 38 21.85 -28.15 -19.95
C ILE A 38 21.39 -27.25 -18.80
N GLN A 39 22.31 -26.66 -18.04
CA GLN A 39 21.96 -25.71 -16.98
C GLN A 39 21.30 -24.45 -17.51
N GLU A 40 21.79 -23.89 -18.62
CA GLU A 40 21.15 -22.74 -19.29
C GLU A 40 19.74 -23.10 -19.79
N LEU A 41 19.58 -24.28 -20.40
CA LEU A 41 18.28 -24.78 -20.89
C LEU A 41 17.31 -25.21 -19.79
N GLU A 42 17.77 -25.57 -18.59
CA GLU A 42 16.90 -25.81 -17.43
C GLU A 42 16.53 -24.50 -16.73
N TYR A 43 17.43 -23.52 -16.73
CA TYR A 43 17.23 -22.23 -16.07
C TYR A 43 16.24 -21.33 -16.81
N GLU A 44 16.32 -21.21 -18.14
CA GLU A 44 15.42 -20.35 -18.94
C GLU A 44 13.94 -20.77 -18.80
N PRO A 45 13.55 -22.05 -18.97
CA PRO A 45 12.16 -22.48 -18.81
C PRO A 45 11.64 -22.31 -17.38
N VAL A 46 12.48 -22.57 -16.36
CA VAL A 46 12.09 -22.37 -14.96
C VAL A 46 11.78 -20.91 -14.69
N GLN A 47 12.64 -20.00 -15.14
CA GLN A 47 12.44 -18.57 -14.96
C GLN A 47 11.16 -18.10 -15.65
N GLU A 48 10.92 -18.51 -16.89
CA GLU A 48 9.71 -18.16 -17.64
C GLU A 48 8.43 -18.67 -16.95
N ILE A 49 8.43 -19.92 -16.48
CA ILE A 49 7.28 -20.52 -15.78
C ILE A 49 7.02 -19.79 -14.47
N VAL A 50 8.04 -19.59 -13.65
CA VAL A 50 7.92 -18.97 -12.33
C VAL A 50 7.46 -17.51 -12.45
N LEU A 51 8.07 -16.73 -13.35
CA LEU A 51 7.66 -15.34 -13.58
C LEU A 51 6.28 -15.25 -14.24
N GLY A 52 5.96 -16.17 -15.15
CA GLY A 52 4.65 -16.26 -15.78
C GLY A 52 3.53 -16.52 -14.78
N ILE A 53 3.67 -17.54 -13.93
CA ILE A 53 2.71 -17.85 -12.86
C ILE A 53 2.61 -16.70 -11.86
N THR A 54 3.74 -16.08 -11.51
CA THR A 54 3.75 -14.95 -10.58
C THR A 54 3.01 -13.74 -11.13
N SER A 55 3.25 -13.40 -12.41
CA SER A 55 2.52 -12.31 -13.07
C SER A 55 1.03 -12.62 -13.22
N ASP A 56 0.66 -13.90 -13.43
CA ASP A 56 -0.73 -14.31 -13.52
C ASP A 56 -1.45 -14.26 -12.16
N PHE A 57 -0.72 -14.50 -11.07
CA PHE A 57 -1.23 -14.33 -9.71
C PHE A 57 -1.66 -12.88 -9.41
N ASP A 58 -0.88 -11.88 -9.85
CA ASP A 58 -1.26 -10.46 -9.71
C ASP A 58 -2.59 -10.14 -10.41
N ARG A 59 -2.78 -10.70 -11.61
CA ARG A 59 -4.03 -10.56 -12.38
C ARG A 59 -5.18 -11.29 -11.70
N CYS A 60 -4.91 -12.47 -11.16
CA CYS A 60 -5.88 -13.26 -10.40
C CYS A 60 -6.40 -12.50 -9.19
N LEU A 61 -5.51 -11.93 -8.36
CA LEU A 61 -5.93 -11.13 -7.20
C LEU A 61 -6.69 -9.88 -7.59
N THR A 62 -6.24 -9.18 -8.63
CA THR A 62 -6.93 -7.98 -9.14
C THR A 62 -8.37 -8.30 -9.56
N TYR A 63 -8.57 -9.40 -10.29
CA TYR A 63 -9.90 -9.85 -10.67
C TYR A 63 -10.72 -10.36 -9.48
N ALA A 64 -10.09 -11.05 -8.54
CA ALA A 64 -10.74 -11.49 -7.30
C ALA A 64 -11.26 -10.29 -6.48
N LEU A 65 -10.50 -9.19 -6.42
CA LEU A 65 -10.93 -7.92 -5.83
C LEU A 65 -12.09 -7.27 -6.59
N SER A 66 -12.09 -7.31 -7.92
CA SER A 66 -13.27 -6.87 -8.69
C SER A 66 -14.53 -7.61 -8.24
N LEU A 67 -14.48 -8.95 -8.21
CA LEU A 67 -15.63 -9.77 -7.79
C LEU A 67 -16.06 -9.47 -6.35
N ALA A 68 -15.08 -9.40 -5.44
CA ALA A 68 -15.34 -9.18 -4.03
C ALA A 68 -15.96 -7.79 -3.76
N THR A 69 -15.48 -6.74 -4.42
CA THR A 69 -16.02 -5.38 -4.25
C THR A 69 -17.45 -5.26 -4.77
N HIS A 70 -17.76 -5.88 -5.91
CA HIS A 70 -19.14 -5.96 -6.38
C HIS A 70 -20.06 -6.70 -5.40
N LYS A 71 -19.57 -7.79 -4.80
CA LYS A 71 -20.32 -8.54 -3.79
C LYS A 71 -20.52 -7.72 -2.51
N TYR A 72 -19.50 -7.01 -2.05
CA TYR A 72 -19.56 -6.12 -0.89
C TYR A 72 -20.63 -5.04 -1.05
N ASN A 73 -20.70 -4.42 -2.23
CA ASN A 73 -21.75 -3.47 -2.55
C ASN A 73 -23.15 -4.12 -2.54
N ALA A 74 -23.30 -5.29 -3.14
CA ALA A 74 -24.58 -5.99 -3.24
C ALA A 74 -25.12 -6.46 -1.88
N THR A 75 -24.24 -6.72 -0.91
CA THR A 75 -24.60 -7.21 0.43
C THR A 75 -24.71 -6.09 1.47
N GLY A 76 -24.52 -4.82 1.06
CA GLY A 76 -24.57 -3.68 1.97
C GLY A 76 -23.40 -3.64 2.97
N GLY A 77 -22.21 -4.07 2.54
CA GLY A 77 -20.98 -3.94 3.33
C GLY A 77 -20.54 -5.20 4.10
N SER A 78 -21.03 -6.38 3.73
CA SER A 78 -20.56 -7.64 4.36
C SER A 78 -19.19 -8.06 3.80
N LEU A 79 -18.12 -7.80 4.56
CA LEU A 79 -16.76 -8.21 4.22
C LEU A 79 -16.59 -9.73 4.19
N GLU A 80 -17.31 -10.46 5.05
CA GLU A 80 -17.28 -11.93 5.09
C GLU A 80 -17.79 -12.52 3.77
N GLU A 81 -18.92 -12.04 3.26
CA GLU A 81 -19.45 -12.52 1.98
C GLU A 81 -18.58 -12.12 0.79
N ALA A 82 -18.03 -10.91 0.82
CA ALA A 82 -17.16 -10.40 -0.23
C ALA A 82 -15.86 -11.21 -0.33
N SER A 83 -15.18 -11.41 0.81
CA SER A 83 -13.95 -12.19 0.91
C SER A 83 -14.16 -13.65 0.51
N ARG A 84 -15.32 -14.25 0.85
CA ARG A 84 -15.66 -15.60 0.38
C ARG A 84 -15.68 -15.72 -1.14
N VAL A 85 -16.33 -14.78 -1.84
CA VAL A 85 -16.40 -14.78 -3.31
C VAL A 85 -15.01 -14.60 -3.94
N GLY A 86 -14.19 -13.70 -3.37
CA GLY A 86 -12.81 -13.52 -3.79
C GLY A 86 -11.96 -14.79 -3.60
N ASN A 87 -12.04 -15.41 -2.41
CA ASN A 87 -11.33 -16.65 -2.09
C ASN A 87 -11.74 -17.81 -3.02
N GLU A 88 -13.04 -17.98 -3.29
CA GLU A 88 -13.53 -19.00 -4.23
C GLU A 88 -12.95 -18.86 -5.63
N PHE A 89 -12.75 -17.62 -6.11
CA PHE A 89 -12.10 -17.38 -7.40
C PHE A 89 -10.62 -17.76 -7.36
N VAL A 90 -9.90 -17.32 -6.32
CA VAL A 90 -8.46 -17.61 -6.21
C VAL A 90 -8.21 -19.11 -6.10
N MET A 91 -9.02 -19.86 -5.35
CA MET A 91 -8.89 -21.32 -5.27
C MET A 91 -9.11 -21.99 -6.63
N LYS A 92 -10.08 -21.53 -7.43
CA LYS A 92 -10.27 -22.03 -8.81
C LYS A 92 -9.06 -21.75 -9.69
N TRP A 93 -8.42 -20.59 -9.53
CA TRP A 93 -7.19 -20.26 -10.25
C TRP A 93 -6.02 -21.17 -9.84
N ILE A 94 -5.88 -21.49 -8.55
CA ILE A 94 -4.86 -22.45 -8.06
C ILE A 94 -5.10 -23.81 -8.72
N ASP A 95 -6.32 -24.34 -8.66
CA ASP A 95 -6.67 -25.63 -9.26
C ASP A 95 -6.39 -25.64 -10.78
N ALA A 96 -6.76 -24.57 -11.49
CA ALA A 96 -6.50 -24.43 -12.91
C ALA A 96 -4.99 -24.40 -13.22
N THR A 97 -4.21 -23.70 -12.40
CA THR A 97 -2.75 -23.60 -12.54
C THR A 97 -2.08 -24.96 -12.29
N LEU A 98 -2.42 -25.63 -11.18
CA LEU A 98 -1.88 -26.96 -10.86
C LEU A 98 -2.21 -27.99 -11.95
N ASN A 99 -3.42 -27.94 -12.52
CA ASN A 99 -3.81 -28.82 -13.62
C ASN A 99 -3.05 -28.51 -14.92
N SER A 100 -2.88 -27.23 -15.24
CA SER A 100 -2.18 -26.79 -16.47
C SER A 100 -0.70 -27.20 -16.49
N TYR A 101 -0.08 -27.32 -15.31
CA TYR A 101 1.32 -27.67 -15.13
C TYR A 101 1.50 -28.99 -14.34
N SER A 102 0.57 -29.93 -14.50
CA SER A 102 0.54 -31.19 -13.74
C SER A 102 1.79 -32.05 -13.90
N ASN A 103 2.53 -31.90 -15.01
CA ASN A 103 3.79 -32.59 -15.27
C ASN A 103 5.00 -32.01 -14.52
N LEU A 104 4.88 -30.83 -13.92
CA LEU A 104 6.00 -30.11 -13.29
C LEU A 104 6.09 -30.33 -11.77
N GLY A 105 5.11 -31.00 -11.16
CA GLY A 105 5.03 -31.13 -9.71
C GLY A 105 5.00 -29.75 -9.03
N LEU A 106 4.12 -28.86 -9.52
CA LEU A 106 3.93 -27.57 -8.89
C LEU A 106 3.36 -27.73 -7.49
N ASN A 107 3.91 -26.99 -6.55
CA ASN A 107 3.29 -26.77 -5.26
C ASN A 107 3.11 -25.25 -5.08
N VAL A 108 1.84 -24.84 -5.11
CA VAL A 108 1.40 -23.46 -4.89
C VAL A 108 0.82 -23.40 -3.50
N THR A 109 1.38 -22.53 -2.67
CA THR A 109 0.84 -22.23 -1.34
C THR A 109 0.54 -20.75 -1.28
N ILE A 110 -0.70 -20.39 -0.99
CA ILE A 110 -1.04 -19.04 -0.58
C ILE A 110 -0.85 -18.99 0.92
N LEU A 111 -0.05 -18.05 1.38
CA LEU A 111 0.20 -17.82 2.78
C LEU A 111 -0.51 -16.52 3.16
N ASN A 112 -1.32 -16.60 4.21
CA ASN A 112 -1.52 -15.44 5.05
C ASN A 112 -0.35 -15.41 6.05
N PRO A 113 0.39 -14.30 6.17
CA PRO A 113 1.42 -14.16 7.20
C PRO A 113 0.87 -14.28 8.65
N GLN A 114 -0.44 -14.43 8.87
CA GLN A 114 -1.07 -14.39 10.18
C GLN A 114 -2.13 -15.48 10.39
N SER A 115 -1.96 -16.26 11.46
CA SER A 115 -2.82 -17.40 11.78
C SER A 115 -4.28 -16.97 12.04
N GLY A 116 -5.21 -17.45 11.21
CA GLY A 116 -6.64 -17.27 11.42
C GLY A 116 -7.48 -17.42 10.15
N ALA A 117 -7.76 -18.67 9.78
CA ALA A 117 -8.80 -19.13 8.85
C ALA A 117 -8.76 -18.76 7.36
N THR A 118 -8.12 -17.68 6.89
CA THR A 118 -8.07 -17.37 5.44
C THR A 118 -6.70 -16.89 4.96
N ASP A 119 -6.16 -17.54 3.92
CA ASP A 119 -4.83 -17.29 3.36
C ASP A 119 -4.68 -15.97 2.59
N ILE A 120 -5.77 -15.22 2.41
CA ILE A 120 -5.85 -13.97 1.64
C ILE A 120 -6.49 -12.90 2.51
N ALA A 121 -5.94 -11.69 2.44
CA ALA A 121 -6.37 -10.59 3.27
C ALA A 121 -7.16 -9.55 2.48
N TRP A 122 -8.36 -9.24 2.96
CA TRP A 122 -9.33 -8.38 2.29
C TRP A 122 -9.62 -7.15 3.15
N LEU A 123 -9.60 -5.97 2.55
CA LEU A 123 -9.98 -4.72 3.21
C LEU A 123 -10.92 -3.93 2.30
N MET A 124 -12.11 -3.63 2.83
CA MET A 124 -13.08 -2.75 2.19
C MET A 124 -13.63 -1.83 3.27
N ASP A 125 -13.34 -0.54 3.14
CA ASP A 125 -13.84 0.50 4.05
C ASP A 125 -14.37 1.64 3.19
N TRP A 126 -15.69 1.76 3.12
CA TRP A 126 -16.40 2.68 2.23
C TRP A 126 -17.20 3.75 2.97
N ASP A 127 -17.15 3.73 4.31
CA ASP A 127 -18.02 4.52 5.18
C ASP A 127 -17.41 5.89 5.53
N SER A 128 -16.30 6.27 4.91
CA SER A 128 -15.60 7.51 5.23
C SER A 128 -15.31 8.35 3.98
N ARG A 129 -14.81 9.59 4.18
CA ARG A 129 -14.41 10.49 3.09
C ARG A 129 -13.32 9.91 2.20
N VAL A 130 -12.59 8.91 2.68
CA VAL A 130 -11.66 8.14 1.85
C VAL A 130 -12.07 6.68 1.86
N GLY A 131 -12.56 6.21 0.72
CA GLY A 131 -12.89 4.82 0.47
C GLY A 131 -11.67 4.01 0.06
N VAL A 132 -11.59 2.77 0.53
CA VAL A 132 -10.57 1.81 0.10
C VAL A 132 -11.19 0.46 -0.25
N SER A 133 -10.68 -0.13 -1.33
CA SER A 133 -10.90 -1.52 -1.70
C SER A 133 -9.53 -2.16 -1.95
N CYS A 134 -9.17 -3.20 -1.21
CA CYS A 134 -7.83 -3.74 -1.18
C CYS A 134 -7.83 -5.27 -0.98
N VAL A 135 -6.89 -5.94 -1.66
CA VAL A 135 -6.56 -7.35 -1.45
C VAL A 135 -5.05 -7.53 -1.37
N PHE A 136 -4.61 -8.40 -0.46
CA PHE A 136 -3.22 -8.76 -0.27
C PHE A 136 -3.07 -10.26 -0.05
N ALA A 137 -2.05 -10.85 -0.66
CA ALA A 137 -1.64 -12.22 -0.36
C ALA A 137 -0.15 -12.45 -0.64
N GLU A 138 0.45 -13.35 0.14
CA GLU A 138 1.76 -13.92 -0.16
C GLU A 138 1.59 -15.24 -0.90
N PHE A 139 2.33 -15.38 -1.98
CA PHE A 139 2.32 -16.55 -2.85
C PHE A 139 3.68 -17.23 -2.77
N ARG A 140 3.67 -18.54 -2.50
CA ARG A 140 4.85 -19.39 -2.57
C ARG A 140 4.70 -20.40 -3.70
N LEU A 141 5.75 -20.52 -4.50
CA LEU A 141 5.85 -21.48 -5.59
C LEU A 141 7.09 -22.35 -5.46
N ASP A 142 6.85 -23.64 -5.55
CA ASP A 142 7.85 -24.68 -5.64
C ASP A 142 7.60 -25.48 -6.94
N VAL A 143 8.66 -25.80 -7.68
CA VAL A 143 8.60 -26.56 -8.95
C VAL A 143 9.49 -27.79 -8.84
N ASP A 144 8.89 -28.95 -8.55
CA ASP A 144 9.63 -30.19 -8.28
C ASP A 144 10.42 -30.70 -9.48
N ALA A 145 9.87 -30.62 -10.68
CA ALA A 145 10.51 -31.15 -11.90
C ALA A 145 11.89 -30.55 -12.17
N TYR A 146 12.16 -29.34 -11.66
CA TYR A 146 13.42 -28.63 -11.82
C TYR A 146 14.19 -28.46 -10.49
N GLY A 147 13.73 -29.05 -9.39
CA GLY A 147 14.33 -28.89 -8.07
C GLY A 147 14.29 -27.44 -7.53
N PHE A 148 13.45 -26.59 -8.12
CA PHE A 148 13.36 -25.17 -7.76
C PHE A 148 12.38 -24.98 -6.61
N LYS A 149 12.84 -24.37 -5.51
CA LYS A 149 12.08 -24.26 -4.25
C LYS A 149 12.20 -22.88 -3.65
N GLY A 150 11.13 -22.43 -3.01
CA GLY A 150 11.11 -21.25 -2.15
C GLY A 150 10.92 -19.93 -2.90
N TRP A 151 10.38 -19.94 -4.12
CA TRP A 151 9.99 -18.68 -4.75
C TRP A 151 8.84 -18.07 -3.97
N MET A 152 8.99 -16.79 -3.66
CA MET A 152 8.03 -16.03 -2.88
C MET A 152 7.71 -14.75 -3.62
N SER A 153 6.42 -14.50 -3.83
CA SER A 153 5.91 -13.25 -4.36
C SER A 153 4.89 -12.67 -3.42
N ARG A 154 4.79 -11.34 -3.43
CA ARG A 154 3.80 -10.58 -2.67
C ARG A 154 2.98 -9.80 -3.67
N SER A 155 1.67 -9.96 -3.59
CA SER A 155 0.76 -9.25 -4.48
C SER A 155 -0.23 -8.43 -3.67
N LEU A 156 -0.40 -7.19 -4.12
CA LEU A 156 -1.22 -6.17 -3.48
C LEU A 156 -1.89 -5.37 -4.57
N THR A 157 -3.22 -5.39 -4.57
CA THR A 157 -4.04 -4.53 -5.43
C THR A 157 -4.93 -3.71 -4.53
N ALA A 158 -4.90 -2.39 -4.73
CA ALA A 158 -5.71 -1.48 -3.92
C ALA A 158 -6.22 -0.30 -4.77
N VAL A 159 -7.43 0.15 -4.49
CA VAL A 159 -8.02 1.35 -5.07
C VAL A 159 -8.47 2.27 -3.95
N PHE A 160 -8.08 3.54 -4.05
CA PHE A 160 -8.38 4.59 -3.09
C PHE A 160 -9.23 5.66 -3.75
N LEU A 161 -10.27 6.08 -3.05
CA LEU A 161 -11.16 7.15 -3.46
C LEU A 161 -11.25 8.19 -2.35
N ASN A 162 -10.79 9.41 -2.58
CA ASN A 162 -10.80 10.49 -1.59
C ASN A 162 -11.72 11.63 -2.04
N ILE A 163 -12.79 11.90 -1.30
CA ILE A 163 -13.63 13.08 -1.51
C ILE A 163 -12.98 14.27 -0.82
N MET A 164 -12.35 15.13 -1.61
CA MET A 164 -11.62 16.31 -1.12
C MET A 164 -12.55 17.46 -0.78
N ARG A 165 -13.62 17.62 -1.57
CA ARG A 165 -14.58 18.70 -1.38
C ARG A 165 -15.95 18.33 -1.91
N ASP A 166 -16.96 18.72 -1.15
CA ASP A 166 -18.36 18.62 -1.52
C ASP A 166 -19.06 19.95 -1.30
N LEU A 167 -19.78 20.42 -2.32
CA LEU A 167 -20.56 21.65 -2.30
C LEU A 167 -21.97 21.33 -2.78
N ILE A 168 -22.94 21.47 -1.90
CA ILE A 168 -24.35 21.20 -2.17
C ILE A 168 -25.11 22.53 -2.11
N ASP A 169 -25.61 22.99 -3.26
CA ASP A 169 -26.50 24.16 -3.34
C ASP A 169 -27.94 23.68 -3.46
N ILE A 170 -28.65 23.69 -2.33
CA ILE A 170 -30.04 23.23 -2.24
C ILE A 170 -30.99 24.11 -3.05
N ASN A 171 -30.70 25.41 -3.14
CA ASN A 171 -31.56 26.36 -3.85
C ASN A 171 -31.43 26.18 -5.36
N ARG A 172 -30.20 26.01 -5.85
CA ARG A 172 -29.92 25.79 -7.27
C ARG A 172 -30.07 24.35 -7.70
N ARG A 173 -30.22 23.41 -6.75
CA ARG A 173 -30.30 21.96 -6.99
C ARG A 173 -29.04 21.44 -7.68
N ILE A 174 -27.90 22.02 -7.33
CA ILE A 174 -26.60 21.71 -7.92
C ILE A 174 -25.74 21.07 -6.84
N VAL A 175 -24.96 20.08 -7.25
CA VAL A 175 -23.90 19.51 -6.43
C VAL A 175 -22.59 19.52 -7.22
N THR A 176 -21.53 19.97 -6.56
CA THR A 176 -20.16 19.89 -7.07
C THR A 176 -19.33 19.04 -6.12
N VAL A 177 -18.67 18.01 -6.64
CA VAL A 177 -17.81 17.13 -5.86
C VAL A 177 -16.42 17.10 -6.50
N GLU A 178 -15.41 17.41 -5.71
CA GLU A 178 -14.01 17.28 -6.07
C GLU A 178 -13.46 16.04 -5.36
N PHE A 179 -12.91 15.10 -6.12
CA PHE A 179 -12.39 13.84 -5.59
C PHE A 179 -11.09 13.42 -6.27
N GLN A 180 -10.33 12.57 -5.61
CA GLN A 180 -9.15 11.93 -6.14
C GLN A 180 -9.34 10.42 -6.16
N ILE A 181 -8.94 9.77 -7.25
CA ILE A 181 -8.89 8.31 -7.35
C ILE A 181 -7.48 7.83 -7.71
N MET A 182 -6.99 6.86 -6.96
CA MET A 182 -5.67 6.27 -7.14
C MET A 182 -5.79 4.75 -7.12
N GLU A 183 -4.98 4.09 -7.91
CA GLU A 183 -4.85 2.63 -7.91
C GLU A 183 -3.41 2.26 -7.57
N ARG A 184 -3.22 1.22 -6.78
CA ARG A 184 -1.91 0.61 -6.59
C ARG A 184 -1.77 -0.60 -7.49
N LYS A 185 -0.75 -0.53 -8.34
CA LYS A 185 -0.23 -1.63 -9.14
C LYS A 185 1.27 -1.78 -8.84
N SER A 186 1.72 -3.00 -8.62
CA SER A 186 3.15 -3.38 -8.59
C SER A 186 4.07 -2.42 -7.82
N GLY A 187 3.68 -2.03 -6.60
CA GLY A 187 4.52 -1.29 -5.65
C GLY A 187 4.43 0.24 -5.71
N SER A 188 3.65 0.84 -6.61
CA SER A 188 3.44 2.29 -6.63
C SER A 188 1.98 2.69 -6.86
N PHE A 189 1.63 3.91 -6.42
CA PHE A 189 0.32 4.50 -6.64
C PHE A 189 0.30 5.24 -7.97
N GLU A 190 -0.66 4.89 -8.81
CA GLU A 190 -0.89 5.47 -10.11
C GLU A 190 -2.26 6.16 -10.15
N PRO A 191 -2.35 7.36 -10.74
CA PRO A 191 -3.62 8.06 -10.89
C PRO A 191 -4.48 7.41 -11.96
N ILE A 192 -5.76 7.19 -11.66
CA ILE A 192 -6.73 6.73 -12.67
C ILE A 192 -7.18 7.95 -13.47
N SER A 193 -6.83 7.99 -14.76
CA SER A 193 -6.99 9.19 -15.61
C SER A 193 -8.06 9.06 -16.71
N ASN A 194 -8.70 7.89 -16.82
CA ASN A 194 -9.63 7.52 -17.88
C ASN A 194 -11.07 7.28 -17.40
N LEU A 195 -11.50 7.90 -16.28
CA LEU A 195 -12.89 7.77 -15.82
C LEU A 195 -13.88 8.44 -16.76
N ALA A 196 -15.00 7.77 -17.00
CA ALA A 196 -16.18 8.28 -17.67
C ALA A 196 -17.32 8.52 -16.67
N ILE A 197 -18.40 9.17 -17.12
CA ILE A 197 -19.56 9.45 -16.27
C ILE A 197 -20.28 8.14 -15.89
N GLU A 198 -20.31 7.15 -16.79
CA GLU A 198 -20.89 5.83 -16.51
C GLU A 198 -20.21 5.05 -15.38
N ASP A 199 -18.95 5.38 -15.07
CA ASP A 199 -18.17 4.74 -14.00
C ASP A 199 -18.56 5.26 -12.61
N LEU A 200 -19.36 6.32 -12.56
CA LEU A 200 -19.65 7.08 -11.35
C LEU A 200 -21.09 6.90 -10.90
N ARG A 201 -21.28 6.75 -9.59
CA ARG A 201 -22.57 6.86 -8.94
C ARG A 201 -22.46 7.84 -7.79
N LEU A 202 -23.17 8.96 -7.88
CA LEU A 202 -23.19 9.98 -6.85
C LEU A 202 -24.59 10.04 -6.23
N THR A 203 -24.65 9.99 -4.90
CA THR A 203 -25.89 10.18 -4.13
C THR A 203 -25.71 11.23 -3.05
N LEU A 204 -26.76 12.00 -2.78
CA LEU A 204 -26.84 12.84 -1.59
C LEU A 204 -27.33 12.01 -0.41
N ASP A 205 -26.64 12.11 0.71
CA ASP A 205 -27.03 11.47 1.97
C ASP A 205 -27.87 12.47 2.79
N LEU A 206 -29.07 12.06 3.19
CA LEU A 206 -30.01 12.86 3.98
C LEU A 206 -29.86 12.54 5.47
N THR A 207 -30.13 13.52 6.34
CA THR A 207 -29.99 13.41 7.81
C THR A 207 -30.78 12.26 8.47
N LEU A 208 -31.81 11.72 7.81
CA LEU A 208 -32.60 10.57 8.29
C LEU A 208 -32.25 9.25 7.58
N GLY A 209 -31.06 9.15 6.97
CA GLY A 209 -30.57 7.92 6.32
C GLY A 209 -31.15 7.64 4.92
N GLY A 210 -31.83 8.62 4.31
CA GLY A 210 -32.29 8.51 2.92
C GLY A 210 -31.18 8.89 1.93
N LYS A 211 -31.18 8.28 0.73
CA LYS A 211 -30.26 8.65 -0.36
C LYS A 211 -31.04 9.19 -1.56
N ILE A 212 -30.54 10.28 -2.17
CA ILE A 212 -31.08 10.85 -3.42
C ILE A 212 -30.03 10.71 -4.52
N PRO A 213 -30.34 10.06 -5.66
CA PRO A 213 -29.42 9.98 -6.77
C PRO A 213 -29.18 11.35 -7.41
N VAL A 214 -27.93 11.62 -7.76
CA VAL A 214 -27.51 12.81 -8.49
C VAL A 214 -27.34 12.45 -9.96
N ASN A 215 -27.90 13.27 -10.84
CA ASN A 215 -27.64 13.21 -12.27
C ASN A 215 -26.35 14.00 -12.59
N ILE A 216 -25.28 13.29 -12.93
CA ILE A 216 -23.97 13.88 -13.24
C ILE A 216 -24.02 14.48 -14.65
N ALA A 217 -23.84 15.80 -14.75
CA ALA A 217 -23.87 16.53 -16.01
C ALA A 217 -22.48 16.64 -16.65
N SER A 218 -21.42 16.71 -15.84
CA SER A 218 -20.04 16.81 -16.33
C SER A 218 -19.05 16.18 -15.36
N LEU A 219 -18.00 15.59 -15.92
CA LEU A 219 -16.81 15.12 -15.22
C LEU A 219 -15.58 15.78 -15.84
N THR A 220 -14.77 16.49 -15.06
CA THR A 220 -13.58 17.19 -15.54
C THR A 220 -12.33 16.68 -14.84
N TYR A 221 -11.38 16.12 -15.59
CA TYR A 221 -10.08 15.69 -15.07
C TYR A 221 -9.14 16.89 -14.87
N GLN A 222 -8.53 17.00 -13.68
CA GLN A 222 -7.59 18.07 -13.32
C GLN A 222 -6.12 17.60 -13.28
N GLY A 223 -5.86 16.31 -13.52
CA GLY A 223 -4.54 15.70 -13.35
C GLY A 223 -4.39 14.98 -12.01
N ASN A 224 -3.40 14.09 -11.92
CA ASN A 224 -3.05 13.35 -10.70
C ASN A 224 -4.22 12.59 -10.05
N GLY A 225 -5.12 12.03 -10.87
CA GLY A 225 -6.29 11.28 -10.39
C GLY A 225 -7.41 12.17 -9.86
N ILE A 226 -7.30 13.50 -9.98
CA ILE A 226 -8.27 14.46 -9.46
C ILE A 226 -9.34 14.75 -10.51
N TYR A 227 -10.59 14.73 -10.08
CA TYR A 227 -11.76 15.02 -10.89
C TYR A 227 -12.72 15.97 -10.18
N ILE A 228 -13.45 16.73 -10.99
CA ILE A 228 -14.57 17.56 -10.56
C ILE A 228 -15.84 17.05 -11.25
N ILE A 229 -16.82 16.66 -10.43
CA ILE A 229 -18.18 16.35 -10.83
C ILE A 229 -19.02 17.62 -10.69
N ASN A 230 -19.84 17.92 -11.69
CA ASN A 230 -21.00 18.79 -11.53
C ASN A 230 -22.25 17.98 -11.86
N GLY A 231 -23.22 18.01 -10.95
CA GLY A 231 -24.47 17.28 -11.09
C GLY A 231 -25.66 18.09 -10.60
N SER A 232 -26.84 17.56 -10.91
CA SER A 232 -28.13 18.09 -10.46
C SER A 232 -28.95 16.98 -9.82
N TYR A 233 -29.87 17.35 -8.94
CA TYR A 233 -30.74 16.39 -8.29
C TYR A 233 -32.17 16.92 -8.21
N ILE A 234 -33.13 16.01 -8.04
CA ILE A 234 -34.54 16.37 -7.89
C ILE A 234 -34.88 16.30 -6.41
N PRO A 235 -35.24 17.44 -5.80
CA PRO A 235 -35.70 17.45 -4.42
C PRO A 235 -36.97 16.60 -4.26
N LYS A 236 -37.06 15.78 -3.21
CA LYS A 236 -38.33 15.22 -2.75
C LYS A 236 -39.09 16.28 -1.94
N ASP A 237 -40.41 16.33 -2.01
CA ASP A 237 -41.17 17.25 -1.17
C ASP A 237 -40.86 16.98 0.33
N ASN A 238 -40.59 18.04 1.11
CA ASN A 238 -40.07 17.99 2.50
C ASN A 238 -38.62 17.50 2.67
N ILE A 239 -37.69 17.95 1.82
CA ILE A 239 -36.24 17.70 2.00
C ILE A 239 -35.74 18.21 3.36
N GLN A 240 -35.23 17.28 4.17
CA GLN A 240 -34.26 17.62 5.19
C GLN A 240 -32.89 17.88 4.53
N PRO A 241 -32.09 18.81 5.06
CA PRO A 241 -30.81 19.17 4.45
C PRO A 241 -29.94 17.92 4.23
N ALA A 242 -29.23 17.89 3.09
CA ALA A 242 -28.24 16.84 2.86
C ALA A 242 -27.13 16.97 3.90
N GLU A 243 -26.78 15.85 4.52
CA GLU A 243 -25.70 15.73 5.50
C GLU A 243 -24.35 15.50 4.80
N GLY A 244 -24.37 14.94 3.60
CA GLY A 244 -23.19 14.70 2.80
C GLY A 244 -23.48 14.10 1.42
N VAL A 245 -22.44 13.54 0.83
CA VAL A 245 -22.48 12.82 -0.44
C VAL A 245 -21.80 11.47 -0.30
N THR A 246 -22.34 10.46 -0.97
CA THR A 246 -21.68 9.18 -1.20
C THR A 246 -21.33 9.11 -2.68
N LEU A 247 -20.04 8.91 -2.98
CA LEU A 247 -19.53 8.69 -4.33
C LEU A 247 -19.03 7.25 -4.42
N SER A 248 -19.55 6.50 -5.39
CA SER A 248 -19.01 5.21 -5.79
C SER A 248 -18.41 5.29 -7.18
N VAL A 249 -17.24 4.67 -7.34
CA VAL A 249 -16.47 4.69 -8.59
C VAL A 249 -16.09 3.26 -8.98
N ILE A 250 -16.31 2.91 -10.24
CA ILE A 250 -15.81 1.67 -10.85
C ILE A 250 -14.56 2.02 -11.66
N THR A 251 -13.46 1.32 -11.40
CA THR A 251 -12.23 1.53 -12.19
C THR A 251 -12.40 0.97 -13.62
N PRO A 252 -12.05 1.71 -14.69
CA PRO A 252 -12.33 1.28 -16.06
C PRO A 252 -11.54 0.03 -16.48
N ASP A 253 -10.29 -0.07 -16.02
CA ASP A 253 -9.38 -1.13 -16.45
C ASP A 253 -9.66 -2.46 -15.77
N ASN A 254 -9.96 -2.42 -14.47
CA ASN A 254 -10.01 -3.60 -13.62
C ASN A 254 -11.40 -3.87 -13.03
N ASN A 255 -12.38 -3.01 -13.30
CA ASN A 255 -13.75 -3.14 -12.81
C ASN A 255 -13.80 -3.32 -11.26
N ILE A 256 -12.88 -2.67 -10.56
CA ILE A 256 -12.87 -2.62 -9.09
C ILE A 256 -13.79 -1.49 -8.66
N LEU A 257 -14.75 -1.81 -7.79
CA LEU A 257 -15.65 -0.84 -7.20
C LEU A 257 -15.09 -0.33 -5.86
N VAL A 258 -15.15 0.98 -5.65
CA VAL A 258 -14.82 1.64 -4.38
C VAL A 258 -15.86 2.72 -4.09
N SER A 259 -16.19 2.94 -2.82
CA SER A 259 -17.13 3.99 -2.44
C SER A 259 -16.57 4.79 -1.27
N ALA A 260 -16.92 6.08 -1.20
CA ALA A 260 -16.56 7.00 -0.12
C ALA A 260 -17.78 7.85 0.23
N SER A 261 -17.91 8.25 1.49
CA SER A 261 -19.03 9.06 1.99
C SER A 261 -18.56 10.21 2.86
N THR A 262 -19.18 11.39 2.70
CA THR A 262 -18.91 12.55 3.56
C THR A 262 -19.83 12.62 4.78
N SER A 263 -20.87 11.78 4.85
CA SER A 263 -21.81 11.68 5.97
C SER A 263 -21.47 10.58 6.98
N GLY A 264 -20.53 9.69 6.66
CA GLY A 264 -20.08 8.65 7.59
C GLY A 264 -18.96 9.12 8.53
N ASP A 265 -18.66 8.30 9.55
CA ASP A 265 -17.61 8.61 10.52
C ASP A 265 -16.23 8.71 9.84
N GLU A 266 -15.37 9.59 10.37
CA GLU A 266 -13.96 9.62 9.95
C GLU A 266 -13.29 8.26 10.22
N TRP A 267 -12.28 7.91 9.40
CA TRP A 267 -11.59 6.61 9.35
C TRP A 267 -11.51 5.89 10.71
N ARG A 268 -12.01 4.65 10.77
CA ARG A 268 -12.03 3.88 12.02
C ARG A 268 -10.78 3.05 12.27
N ASN A 269 -9.93 2.79 11.27
CA ASN A 269 -8.83 1.81 11.40
C ASN A 269 -7.54 2.23 10.69
N ILE A 270 -6.39 2.05 11.37
CA ILE A 270 -5.05 1.99 10.77
C ILE A 270 -4.19 0.94 11.48
N PHE A 271 -3.36 0.27 10.68
CA PHE A 271 -2.47 -0.80 11.08
C PHE A 271 -0.99 -0.43 10.84
N LEU A 272 -0.12 -0.82 11.78
CA LEU A 272 1.35 -0.68 11.73
C LEU A 272 1.98 -2.07 11.53
N ALA A 273 2.99 -2.21 10.67
CA ALA A 273 3.77 -3.44 10.47
C ALA A 273 5.16 -3.37 11.14
N GLU A 274 5.75 -4.55 11.41
CA GLU A 274 6.85 -4.76 12.36
C GLU A 274 8.25 -4.24 11.97
N ASP A 275 8.46 -3.74 10.75
CA ASP A 275 9.79 -3.42 10.21
C ASP A 275 10.00 -1.92 9.90
N GLY A 276 9.05 -1.06 10.27
CA GLY A 276 9.17 0.37 10.03
C GLY A 276 9.00 0.75 8.57
N LEU A 277 8.41 -0.12 7.74
CA LEU A 277 7.75 0.22 6.49
C LEU A 277 6.25 0.51 6.80
N VAL A 278 5.50 1.38 6.07
CA VAL A 278 4.04 1.12 6.04
C VAL A 278 3.94 -0.22 5.31
N THR A 279 2.84 -0.92 5.35
CA THR A 279 2.36 -1.71 4.21
C THR A 279 0.89 -1.50 4.22
N GLU A 280 0.37 -1.13 3.06
CA GLU A 280 -1.04 -1.29 2.76
C GLU A 280 -1.50 -2.68 3.18
N ALA A 281 -2.68 -2.73 3.78
CA ALA A 281 -3.08 -3.67 4.82
C ALA A 281 -3.19 -5.15 4.39
N PRO A 282 -3.27 -6.11 5.34
CA PRO A 282 -3.31 -5.94 6.80
C PRO A 282 -2.30 -6.78 7.63
N TYR A 283 -2.02 -6.24 8.82
CA TYR A 283 -1.47 -6.91 10.00
C TYR A 283 -2.53 -6.82 11.12
N ILE A 284 -3.08 -7.95 11.57
CA ILE A 284 -3.76 -8.18 12.86
C ILE A 284 -3.11 -9.37 13.58
N PRO A 285 -2.35 -9.13 14.65
CA PRO A 285 -2.51 -9.96 15.83
C PRO A 285 -2.53 -9.10 17.11
N HIS A 286 -3.58 -9.31 17.88
CA HIS A 286 -3.61 -9.15 19.34
C HIS A 286 -2.89 -7.95 19.99
N GLY A 287 -3.68 -6.94 20.36
CA GLY A 287 -3.36 -6.01 21.45
C GLY A 287 -3.12 -4.56 21.02
N ASN A 288 -4.21 -3.79 20.98
CA ASN A 288 -4.33 -2.33 21.15
C ASN A 288 -3.15 -1.42 20.75
N MET A 289 -3.36 -0.59 19.72
CA MET A 289 -2.81 0.77 19.71
C MET A 289 -3.69 1.72 18.87
N PHE A 290 -4.75 2.23 19.49
CA PHE A 290 -5.59 3.29 18.93
C PHE A 290 -4.88 4.63 19.13
N LEU A 291 -4.64 5.39 18.04
CA LEU A 291 -4.50 6.84 18.14
C LEU A 291 -5.88 7.38 17.80
N ASN A 292 -6.60 7.91 18.78
CA ASN A 292 -7.84 8.63 18.50
C ASN A 292 -7.46 10.02 17.93
N PRO A 293 -7.88 10.39 16.72
CA PRO A 293 -7.85 11.80 16.34
C PRO A 293 -8.70 12.59 17.33
N THR A 294 -8.07 13.54 18.02
CA THR A 294 -8.81 14.51 18.82
C THR A 294 -8.94 15.80 18.04
N LEU A 295 -10.19 16.17 17.74
CA LEU A 295 -10.54 17.47 17.19
C LEU A 295 -9.93 18.59 18.07
N SER A 296 -9.29 19.60 17.45
CA SER A 296 -8.86 20.80 18.18
C SER A 296 -9.81 21.95 18.03
N HIS A 297 -10.20 22.52 19.16
CA HIS A 297 -10.86 23.81 19.27
C HIS A 297 -9.90 24.82 19.93
N GLY A 298 -9.26 25.69 19.16
CA GLY A 298 -8.57 26.88 19.73
C GLY A 298 -7.18 26.69 20.31
N GLN A 299 -6.51 25.55 20.12
CA GLN A 299 -5.24 25.27 20.81
C GLN A 299 -4.01 25.44 19.90
N PRO A 300 -2.91 26.05 20.42
CA PRO A 300 -1.70 26.32 19.65
C PRO A 300 -0.86 25.06 19.35
N SER A 301 -1.14 23.95 20.02
CA SER A 301 -0.46 22.67 19.84
C SER A 301 -1.43 21.49 19.91
N ARG A 302 -1.05 20.38 19.27
CA ARG A 302 -1.79 19.11 19.30
C ARG A 302 -0.84 17.94 19.35
N ILE A 303 -1.16 16.99 20.22
CA ILE A 303 -0.33 15.82 20.49
C ILE A 303 -1.11 14.55 20.14
N ALA A 304 -0.57 13.78 19.20
CA ALA A 304 -1.01 12.42 18.91
C ALA A 304 -0.17 11.46 19.77
N VAL A 305 -0.80 10.59 20.57
CA VAL A 305 -0.12 9.69 21.52
C VAL A 305 -0.52 8.24 21.33
N SER A 306 0.46 7.37 21.15
CA SER A 306 0.27 5.93 20.99
C SER A 306 -0.13 5.25 22.30
N GLY A 307 -0.65 4.02 22.20
CA GLY A 307 -0.68 3.11 23.34
C GLY A 307 0.73 2.69 23.77
N ASN A 308 0.82 1.95 24.87
CA ASN A 308 2.10 1.52 25.42
C ASN A 308 2.79 0.53 24.45
N THR A 309 4.06 0.74 24.21
CA THR A 309 4.92 -0.20 23.47
C THR A 309 5.05 -1.52 24.24
N THR A 310 4.96 -2.64 23.53
CA THR A 310 5.00 -3.99 24.14
C THR A 310 6.41 -4.57 24.20
N ARG A 311 7.36 -3.95 23.50
CA ARG A 311 8.79 -4.29 23.43
C ARG A 311 9.63 -3.02 23.23
N ASP A 312 10.94 -3.17 23.41
CA ASP A 312 11.91 -2.13 23.06
C ASP A 312 11.92 -1.93 21.53
N ILE A 313 12.00 -0.68 21.09
CA ILE A 313 12.02 -0.32 19.65
C ILE A 313 13.36 0.34 19.35
N THR A 314 14.20 -0.36 18.57
CA THR A 314 15.45 0.21 18.07
C THR A 314 15.17 1.18 16.92
N LEU A 315 15.79 2.35 16.97
CA LEU A 315 15.63 3.42 15.99
C LEU A 315 16.83 3.46 15.04
N SER A 316 16.56 3.81 13.78
CA SER A 316 17.61 4.25 12.86
C SER A 316 18.14 5.63 13.29
N LYS A 317 19.42 5.92 12.99
CA LYS A 317 20.04 7.25 13.26
C LYS A 317 19.24 8.41 12.66
N THR A 318 18.63 8.15 11.51
CA THR A 318 17.74 9.08 10.83
C THR A 318 16.35 8.45 10.76
N ILE A 319 15.34 9.21 11.17
CA ILE A 319 13.93 8.85 11.00
C ILE A 319 13.39 9.71 9.88
N ASN A 320 12.91 9.08 8.83
CA ASN A 320 12.24 9.75 7.73
C ASN A 320 10.74 9.60 7.90
N GLY A 321 10.02 10.69 7.78
CA GLY A 321 8.57 10.72 7.73
C GLY A 321 8.11 11.49 6.50
N THR A 322 6.85 11.33 6.14
CA THR A 322 6.20 12.29 5.27
C THR A 322 4.91 12.70 5.97
N LEU A 323 4.60 13.98 5.99
CA LEU A 323 3.31 14.48 6.45
C LEU A 323 2.63 15.10 5.27
N TRP A 324 1.38 14.76 5.03
CA TRP A 324 0.61 15.47 4.04
C TRP A 324 -0.16 16.56 4.73
N LEU A 325 0.09 17.81 4.33
CA LEU A 325 -0.52 18.96 4.98
C LEU A 325 -1.15 19.82 3.91
N THR A 326 -2.35 20.31 4.20
CA THR A 326 -2.94 21.42 3.45
C THR A 326 -3.53 22.40 4.44
N SER A 327 -3.48 23.67 4.08
CA SER A 327 -4.19 24.72 4.79
C SER A 327 -5.41 25.16 3.99
N ALA A 328 -6.52 25.36 4.67
CA ALA A 328 -7.78 25.75 4.04
C ALA A 328 -7.68 27.10 3.31
N SER A 329 -6.87 28.04 3.82
CA SER A 329 -6.93 29.43 3.36
C SER A 329 -5.60 30.20 3.36
N LYS A 330 -4.61 29.82 4.18
CA LYS A 330 -3.39 30.63 4.39
C LYS A 330 -2.13 29.79 4.58
N SER A 331 -0.96 30.36 4.29
CA SER A 331 0.29 29.67 4.65
C SER A 331 0.53 29.72 6.16
N VAL A 332 0.98 28.61 6.74
CA VAL A 332 1.24 28.46 8.18
C VAL A 332 2.56 27.75 8.42
N GLN A 333 3.30 28.15 9.46
CA GLN A 333 4.50 27.46 9.91
C GLN A 333 4.17 26.58 11.11
N LEU A 334 4.58 25.31 11.03
CA LEU A 334 4.37 24.32 12.07
C LEU A 334 5.71 23.80 12.56
N ASN A 335 5.81 23.61 13.86
CA ASN A 335 6.84 22.79 14.48
C ASN A 335 6.26 21.39 14.67
N VAL A 336 6.88 20.38 14.08
CA VAL A 336 6.52 18.98 14.26
C VAL A 336 7.59 18.33 15.11
N THR A 337 7.21 17.85 16.29
CA THR A 337 8.09 17.18 17.26
C THR A 337 7.68 15.72 17.37
N ILE A 338 8.63 14.80 17.38
CA ILE A 338 8.41 13.38 17.66
C ILE A 338 9.17 12.97 18.92
N GLY A 339 8.53 12.18 19.76
CA GLY A 339 9.11 11.75 21.03
C GLY A 339 8.38 10.55 21.62
N PHE A 340 8.68 10.25 22.87
CA PHE A 340 7.98 9.23 23.64
C PHE A 340 7.96 9.55 25.13
N THR A 341 6.91 9.13 25.82
CA THR A 341 6.78 9.19 27.28
C THR A 341 7.22 7.86 27.86
N TYR A 342 8.21 7.84 28.74
CA TYR A 342 8.65 6.67 29.49
C TYR A 342 8.76 7.00 30.97
N ASN A 343 8.14 6.19 31.84
CA ASN A 343 8.04 6.47 33.28
C ASN A 343 7.55 7.91 33.60
N SER A 344 6.55 8.37 32.85
CA SER A 344 5.96 9.71 32.95
C SER A 344 6.90 10.88 32.62
N ILE A 345 8.02 10.61 31.95
CA ILE A 345 8.95 11.63 31.45
C ILE A 345 8.93 11.60 29.92
N ASP A 346 8.83 12.77 29.29
CA ASP A 346 8.85 12.91 27.85
C ASP A 346 10.28 13.06 27.31
N TYR A 347 10.56 12.28 26.28
CA TYR A 347 11.84 12.21 25.60
C TYR A 347 11.63 12.60 24.14
N VAL A 348 12.17 13.76 23.75
CA VAL A 348 12.09 14.26 22.38
C VAL A 348 13.17 13.60 21.53
N ILE A 349 12.76 12.90 20.48
CA ILE A 349 13.67 12.28 19.51
C ILE A 349 14.14 13.32 18.49
N GLY A 350 13.25 14.21 18.06
CA GLY A 350 13.59 15.27 17.12
C GLY A 350 12.42 16.17 16.78
N TYR A 351 12.70 17.27 16.11
CA TYR A 351 11.67 18.18 15.60
C TYR A 351 12.06 18.74 14.23
N ASN A 352 11.08 19.28 13.50
CA ASN A 352 11.27 19.90 12.20
C ASN A 352 10.25 21.03 12.00
N ILE A 353 10.65 22.10 11.30
CA ILE A 353 9.78 23.23 11.01
C ILE A 353 9.39 23.19 9.54
N ILE A 354 8.08 23.22 9.28
CA ILE A 354 7.52 23.12 7.93
C ILE A 354 6.57 24.28 7.65
N THR A 355 6.58 24.77 6.42
CA THR A 355 5.67 25.82 5.96
C THR A 355 4.60 25.20 5.09
N VAL A 356 3.37 25.09 5.61
CA VAL A 356 2.21 24.56 4.89
C VAL A 356 1.59 25.65 4.02
N THR A 357 1.48 25.43 2.72
CA THR A 357 0.81 26.36 1.78
C THR A 357 -0.67 25.97 1.55
N PRO A 358 -1.54 26.93 1.19
CA PRO A 358 -2.97 26.66 1.08
C PRO A 358 -3.38 25.95 -0.22
N LYS A 359 -4.54 25.28 -0.16
CA LYS A 359 -5.30 24.69 -1.30
C LYS A 359 -4.69 23.49 -2.03
N VAL A 360 -3.51 23.01 -1.64
CA VAL A 360 -2.91 21.81 -2.24
C VAL A 360 -2.49 20.87 -1.13
N LEU A 361 -3.06 19.66 -1.15
CA LEU A 361 -2.54 18.57 -0.36
C LEU A 361 -1.15 18.20 -0.88
N GLN A 362 -0.12 18.50 -0.10
CA GLN A 362 1.25 18.28 -0.52
C GLN A 362 2.04 17.51 0.54
N PRO A 363 2.97 16.63 0.11
CA PRO A 363 3.81 15.87 1.02
C PRO A 363 4.94 16.76 1.55
N TYR A 364 5.14 16.76 2.86
CA TYR A 364 6.26 17.36 3.56
C TYR A 364 7.16 16.25 4.07
N HIS A 365 8.37 16.18 3.51
CA HIS A 365 9.36 15.21 3.95
C HIS A 365 9.97 15.67 5.28
N LEU A 366 9.72 14.89 6.31
CA LEU A 366 10.31 15.07 7.63
C LEU A 366 11.56 14.23 7.71
N VAL A 367 12.63 14.85 8.18
CA VAL A 367 13.87 14.15 8.51
C VAL A 367 14.23 14.54 9.93
N PHE A 368 14.26 13.54 10.82
CA PHE A 368 14.68 13.71 12.21
C PHE A 368 16.00 12.98 12.42
N ASN A 369 16.95 13.65 13.05
CA ASN A 369 18.20 13.02 13.48
C ASN A 369 17.99 12.41 14.88
N ALA A 370 17.56 11.15 14.94
CA ALA A 370 17.32 10.46 16.20
C ALA A 370 18.59 10.34 17.05
N ALA A 371 19.79 10.40 16.47
CA ALA A 371 21.03 10.39 17.24
C ALA A 371 21.21 11.64 18.11
N GLN A 372 20.45 12.71 17.84
CA GLN A 372 20.41 13.93 18.66
C GLN A 372 19.21 13.96 19.62
N GLY A 373 18.41 12.88 19.65
CA GLY A 373 17.29 12.75 20.55
C GLY A 373 17.71 12.58 22.01
N ASN A 374 16.81 12.95 22.91
CA ASN A 374 16.93 12.67 24.33
C ASN A 374 16.41 11.26 24.62
N TYR A 375 17.12 10.50 25.44
CA TYR A 375 16.76 9.13 25.82
C TYR A 375 17.00 8.90 27.32
N PRO A 376 16.26 7.98 27.96
CA PRO A 376 16.48 7.64 29.36
C PRO A 376 17.78 6.83 29.55
N GLY A 377 18.67 7.28 30.45
CA GLY A 377 19.78 6.47 30.95
C GLY A 377 20.67 5.85 29.87
N ASP A 378 20.81 4.52 29.88
CA ASP A 378 21.66 3.73 28.97
C ASP A 378 21.00 3.47 27.59
N TYR A 379 19.77 3.94 27.36
CA TYR A 379 19.13 3.80 26.05
C TYR A 379 19.71 4.84 25.09
N SER A 380 20.17 4.38 23.92
CA SER A 380 20.57 5.22 22.80
C SER A 380 19.93 4.68 21.53
N LEU A 381 19.25 5.53 20.78
CA LEU A 381 18.48 5.12 19.59
C LEU A 381 17.52 3.97 19.90
N CYS A 382 16.88 4.00 21.08
CA CYS A 382 15.98 2.95 21.50
C CYS A 382 14.84 3.54 22.34
N ILE A 383 13.61 3.17 22.01
CA ILE A 383 12.42 3.49 22.80
C ILE A 383 12.13 2.29 23.71
N PRO A 384 12.22 2.44 25.04
CA PRO A 384 12.01 1.32 25.97
C PRO A 384 10.58 0.78 25.91
N LYS A 385 10.42 -0.51 26.17
CA LYS A 385 9.13 -1.17 26.40
C LYS A 385 8.32 -0.43 27.46
N GLY A 386 7.03 -0.27 27.21
CA GLY A 386 6.10 0.44 28.07
C GLY A 386 6.02 1.94 27.78
N SER A 387 6.85 2.48 26.89
CA SER A 387 6.77 3.87 26.45
C SER A 387 5.52 4.14 25.63
N LYS A 388 5.02 5.38 25.63
CA LYS A 388 4.01 5.87 24.69
C LYS A 388 4.67 6.81 23.70
N ILE A 389 4.61 6.53 22.40
CA ILE A 389 5.18 7.40 21.37
C ILE A 389 4.24 8.58 21.16
N PHE A 390 4.77 9.78 21.00
CA PHE A 390 3.95 10.93 20.66
C PHE A 390 4.51 11.72 19.48
N MET A 391 3.60 12.42 18.79
CA MET A 391 3.92 13.46 17.82
C MET A 391 3.17 14.72 18.22
N ASP A 392 3.90 15.81 18.48
CA ASP A 392 3.36 17.12 18.80
C ASP A 392 3.52 18.07 17.62
N ILE A 393 2.42 18.69 17.19
CA ILE A 393 2.37 19.66 16.11
C ILE A 393 1.93 20.98 16.69
N THR A 394 2.85 21.95 16.69
CA THR A 394 2.64 23.28 17.25
C THR A 394 2.65 24.34 16.16
N LEU A 395 1.66 25.22 16.14
CA LEU A 395 1.63 26.37 15.25
C LEU A 395 2.65 27.42 15.72
N ILE A 396 3.60 27.76 14.85
CA ILE A 396 4.62 28.78 15.12
C ILE A 396 4.12 30.15 14.67
N GLN A 397 3.63 30.24 13.42
CA GLN A 397 3.26 31.51 12.79
C GLN A 397 2.20 31.33 11.70
N SER A 398 1.25 32.27 11.63
CA SER A 398 0.31 32.43 10.50
C SER A 398 0.37 33.86 9.97
N ASN A 399 0.33 34.04 8.65
CA ASN A 399 0.35 35.37 8.03
C ASN A 399 -0.80 35.53 7.03
N PRO A 400 -1.76 36.47 7.24
CA PRO A 400 -1.94 37.33 8.42
C PRO A 400 -2.49 36.52 9.62
N PRO A 401 -2.27 36.98 10.88
CA PRO A 401 -2.76 36.31 12.08
C PRO A 401 -4.27 36.07 11.97
N GLY A 402 -4.69 34.81 12.11
CA GLY A 402 -6.09 34.40 12.08
C GLY A 402 -6.29 32.96 11.64
N ALA A 403 -7.50 32.44 11.91
CA ALA A 403 -7.83 31.03 11.83
C ALA A 403 -7.56 30.38 10.47
N GLY A 404 -7.00 29.16 10.51
CA GLY A 404 -6.76 28.32 9.36
C GLY A 404 -6.78 26.86 9.76
N SER A 405 -7.52 26.03 9.02
CA SER A 405 -7.58 24.59 9.26
C SER A 405 -6.42 23.92 8.54
N ILE A 406 -5.67 23.10 9.26
CA ILE A 406 -4.58 22.29 8.72
C ILE A 406 -5.09 20.87 8.67
N PHE A 407 -5.13 20.28 7.49
CA PHE A 407 -5.52 18.90 7.33
C PHE A 407 -4.25 18.06 7.23
N LEU A 408 -4.09 17.19 8.21
CA LEU A 408 -3.05 16.19 8.22
C LEU A 408 -3.57 14.93 7.53
N TYR A 409 -3.02 14.64 6.36
CA TYR A 409 -3.22 13.37 5.69
C TYR A 409 -1.97 12.54 5.85
N PHE A 410 -2.20 11.26 5.72
CA PHE A 410 -1.25 10.29 6.11
C PHE A 410 -1.32 9.20 5.00
N GLY A 411 -0.29 9.06 4.14
CA GLY A 411 -0.22 8.09 3.00
C GLY A 411 1.19 7.81 2.41
N TYR A 412 1.47 6.53 2.10
CA TYR A 412 2.77 5.87 1.82
C TYR A 412 3.67 6.55 0.74
N ASN A 413 4.96 6.79 1.04
CA ASN A 413 6.04 6.93 0.03
C ASN A 413 6.82 5.61 -0.03
N GLN A 414 7.13 5.09 -1.24
CA GLN A 414 7.88 3.88 -1.67
C GLN A 414 8.94 3.24 -0.72
N LYS A 415 9.29 3.86 0.42
CA LYS A 415 10.22 3.41 1.47
C LYS A 415 9.63 3.24 2.88
N GLY A 416 8.32 3.39 3.05
CA GLY A 416 7.55 2.86 4.17
C GLY A 416 7.57 3.57 5.50
N ALA A 417 6.47 4.23 5.86
CA ALA A 417 6.09 4.48 7.26
C ALA A 417 4.63 4.92 7.37
N SER A 418 3.86 4.28 8.26
CA SER A 418 2.39 4.34 8.48
C SER A 418 1.79 5.66 8.97
N TYR A 419 0.45 5.72 9.00
CA TYR A 419 -0.29 6.95 8.73
C TYR A 419 -1.71 6.98 9.37
N LEU A 420 -2.12 8.06 10.12
CA LEU A 420 -3.40 8.20 10.88
C LEU A 420 -4.13 9.55 10.82
N SER A 421 -5.47 9.56 10.82
CA SER A 421 -6.39 10.66 10.42
C SER A 421 -6.42 11.96 11.26
N SER A 422 -6.79 13.05 10.56
CA SER A 422 -7.42 14.35 10.91
C SER A 422 -7.23 15.02 12.30
N ILE A 423 -6.72 16.25 12.29
CA ILE A 423 -6.80 17.22 13.41
C ILE A 423 -7.15 18.59 12.85
N THR A 424 -8.33 19.13 13.19
CA THR A 424 -8.70 20.52 12.88
C THR A 424 -8.10 21.44 13.93
N LEU A 425 -7.39 22.52 13.58
CA LEU A 425 -6.85 23.57 14.49
C LEU A 425 -7.56 24.92 14.23
N TYR A 426 -7.65 25.80 15.23
CA TYR A 426 -8.23 27.15 15.14
C TYR A 426 -7.15 28.21 15.28
#